data_AF-A0A2R6C2Q3-F1
#
_entry.id   AF-A0A2R6C2Q3-F1
#
_cell.length_a   1.000
_cell.length_b   1.000
_cell.length_c   1.000
_cell.angle_alpha   90.00
_cell.angle_beta   90.00
_cell.angle_gamma   90.00
#
_symmetry.space_group_name_H-M   'P 1'
#
loop_
_entity.id
_entity.type
_entity.pdbx_description
1 polymer ?
#
loop_
_entity_poly.entity_id
_entity_poly.type
_entity_poly.pdbx_seq_one_letter_code
_entity_poly.pdbx_strand_id
1 'polypeptide(L)'
;MFVSKGVSKISVVLPISVIWSRPHLREKTVKFAEILRSCCIFRVHTLFLFNDTSKKAKEEASLIATYLLAPPYLKKYFPHTSLLRYVGVAPPIKTPLHTVSDNPESALSEPLRVGRVVSCDERVCLLDVGFKTPLPLIQKKKFSVGDLVYVKVVKTRNSYALREIEAKHELVYLGPQLVFLDRVSDLRAKDFVLVELTRKGEDFPKLSQSLPRKNTLVFLGSQEKDPSELYNLNFHYKINVIPKQGVETVRSEEALLIGLSLLSWQLE
;
A
#
# COMPACT_ATOMS: atom_id res chain seq x y z
N MET A 1 -12.97 -3.53 4.95
CA MET A 1 -11.82 -3.22 5.82
C MET A 1 -11.13 -4.48 6.35
N PHE A 2 -11.90 -5.52 6.68
CA PHE A 2 -11.34 -6.80 7.07
C PHE A 2 -10.86 -7.63 5.85
N VAL A 3 -9.90 -8.51 6.09
CA VAL A 3 -9.32 -9.47 5.13
C VAL A 3 -9.57 -10.88 5.64
N SER A 4 -9.96 -11.80 4.76
CA SER A 4 -10.25 -13.18 5.16
C SER A 4 -8.98 -14.04 5.19
N LYS A 5 -8.90 -15.01 6.11
CA LYS A 5 -7.79 -15.98 6.13
C LYS A 5 -7.87 -16.90 4.90
N GLY A 6 -6.71 -17.18 4.30
CA GLY A 6 -6.61 -18.13 3.19
C GLY A 6 -7.07 -17.58 1.83
N VAL A 7 -7.51 -16.32 1.75
CA VAL A 7 -7.86 -15.67 0.49
C VAL A 7 -6.59 -15.33 -0.30
N SER A 8 -6.69 -15.47 -1.62
CA SER A 8 -5.60 -15.18 -2.53
C SER A 8 -5.19 -13.70 -2.47
N LYS A 9 -3.90 -13.43 -2.63
CA LYS A 9 -3.36 -12.08 -2.57
C LYS A 9 -3.09 -11.55 -3.96
N ILE A 10 -3.52 -10.32 -4.23
CA ILE A 10 -3.09 -9.56 -5.41
C ILE A 10 -1.95 -8.63 -5.00
N SER A 11 -0.84 -8.71 -5.71
CA SER A 11 0.23 -7.71 -5.66
C SER A 11 0.44 -7.13 -7.05
N VAL A 12 0.94 -5.89 -7.09
CA VAL A 12 1.08 -5.12 -8.32
C VAL A 12 2.55 -4.80 -8.55
N VAL A 13 3.00 -4.90 -9.79
CA VAL A 13 4.32 -4.49 -10.24
C VAL A 13 4.17 -3.36 -11.25
N LEU A 14 4.84 -2.24 -10.98
CA LEU A 14 4.79 -1.01 -11.78
C LEU A 14 6.19 -0.43 -11.93
N PRO A 15 6.62 0.06 -13.10
CA PRO A 15 7.87 0.79 -13.22
C PRO A 15 7.72 2.18 -12.60
N ILE A 16 8.74 2.65 -11.88
CA ILE A 16 8.69 3.94 -11.19
C ILE A 16 8.57 5.11 -12.19
N SER A 17 9.05 4.95 -13.42
CA SER A 17 8.91 5.91 -14.52
C SER A 17 7.46 6.28 -14.84
N VAL A 18 6.48 5.40 -14.59
CA VAL A 18 5.05 5.72 -14.77
C VAL A 18 4.67 6.96 -13.98
N ILE A 19 5.28 7.14 -12.81
CA ILE A 19 5.04 8.28 -11.93
C ILE A 19 6.14 9.34 -12.12
N TRP A 20 7.41 8.93 -12.12
CA TRP A 20 8.57 9.82 -12.06
C TRP A 20 9.06 10.38 -13.40
N SER A 21 8.43 10.04 -14.52
CA SER A 21 8.64 10.69 -15.82
C SER A 21 8.06 12.11 -15.90
N ARG A 22 7.10 12.45 -15.03
CA ARG A 22 6.49 13.79 -15.00
C ARG A 22 7.51 14.85 -14.55
N PRO A 23 7.50 16.07 -15.10
CA PRO A 23 8.48 17.10 -14.72
C PRO A 23 8.21 17.67 -13.32
N HIS A 24 6.94 17.91 -12.98
CA HIS A 24 6.55 18.62 -11.76
C HIS A 24 6.24 17.68 -10.59
N LEU A 25 6.80 17.99 -9.41
CA LEU A 25 6.57 17.24 -8.16
C LEU A 25 5.07 17.14 -7.79
N ARG A 26 4.29 18.18 -8.07
CA ARG A 26 2.84 18.19 -7.81
C ARG A 26 2.14 17.07 -8.59
N GLU A 27 2.43 16.93 -9.88
CA GLU A 27 1.86 15.88 -10.73
C GLU A 27 2.31 14.49 -10.28
N LYS A 28 3.60 14.32 -9.95
CA LYS A 28 4.12 13.06 -9.38
C LYS A 28 3.36 12.66 -8.12
N THR A 29 3.13 13.62 -7.22
CA THR A 29 2.45 13.40 -5.93
C THR A 29 1.00 12.98 -6.13
N VAL A 30 0.26 13.69 -6.98
CA VAL A 30 -1.16 13.38 -7.26
C VAL A 30 -1.28 12.01 -7.93
N LYS A 31 -0.48 11.77 -8.99
CA LYS A 31 -0.49 10.49 -9.71
C LYS A 31 -0.13 9.31 -8.80
N PHE A 32 0.86 9.48 -7.93
CA PHE A 32 1.20 8.42 -7.00
C PHE A 32 0.08 8.15 -5.99
N ALA A 33 -0.56 9.21 -5.49
CA ALA A 33 -1.69 9.07 -4.59
C ALA A 33 -2.88 8.36 -5.25
N GLU A 34 -3.14 8.59 -6.54
CA GLU A 34 -4.16 7.84 -7.30
C GLU A 34 -3.82 6.35 -7.40
N ILE A 35 -2.58 6.00 -7.71
CA ILE A 35 -2.11 4.60 -7.74
C ILE A 35 -2.25 3.95 -6.36
N LEU A 36 -1.77 4.61 -5.30
CA LEU A 36 -1.88 4.10 -3.93
C LEU A 36 -3.34 3.94 -3.51
N ARG A 37 -4.23 4.85 -3.92
CA ARG A 37 -5.67 4.71 -3.68
C ARG A 37 -6.27 3.52 -4.39
N SER A 38 -5.96 3.30 -5.67
CA SER A 38 -6.41 2.11 -6.41
C SER A 38 -5.94 0.84 -5.70
N CYS A 39 -4.67 0.80 -5.28
CA CYS A 39 -4.14 -0.30 -4.47
C CYS A 39 -4.92 -0.48 -3.16
N CYS A 40 -5.24 0.60 -2.45
CA CYS A 40 -5.98 0.51 -1.19
C CYS A 40 -7.44 0.07 -1.37
N ILE A 41 -8.13 0.55 -2.41
CA ILE A 41 -9.51 0.18 -2.74
C ILE A 41 -9.61 -1.33 -2.93
N PHE A 42 -8.69 -1.89 -3.71
CA PHE A 42 -8.67 -3.31 -4.04
C PHE A 42 -7.75 -4.13 -3.14
N ARG A 43 -7.44 -3.64 -1.93
CA ARG A 43 -6.69 -4.37 -0.89
C ARG A 43 -5.40 -5.03 -1.40
N VAL A 44 -4.68 -4.36 -2.31
CA VAL A 44 -3.41 -4.84 -2.85
C VAL A 44 -2.46 -5.09 -1.70
N HIS A 45 -1.89 -6.30 -1.65
CA HIS A 45 -1.02 -6.75 -0.58
C HIS A 45 0.35 -6.06 -0.66
N THR A 46 0.96 -6.07 -1.85
CA THR A 46 2.26 -5.44 -2.09
C THR A 46 2.22 -4.66 -3.39
N LEU A 47 2.73 -3.43 -3.37
CA LEU A 47 3.03 -2.65 -4.57
C LEU A 47 4.55 -2.65 -4.75
N PHE A 48 4.99 -3.39 -5.76
CA PHE A 48 6.38 -3.45 -6.20
C PHE A 48 6.65 -2.31 -7.19
N LEU A 49 7.58 -1.44 -6.86
CA LEU A 49 8.04 -0.35 -7.72
C LEU A 49 9.39 -0.73 -8.32
N PHE A 50 9.38 -1.08 -9.59
CA PHE A 50 10.59 -1.42 -10.33
C PHE A 50 11.34 -0.14 -10.71
N ASN A 51 12.59 -0.04 -10.29
CA ASN A 51 13.42 1.12 -10.51
C ASN A 51 14.04 1.08 -11.91
N ASP A 52 13.32 1.63 -12.88
CA ASP A 52 13.74 1.79 -14.27
C ASP A 52 14.27 3.21 -14.58
N THR A 53 14.51 4.02 -13.54
CA THR A 53 14.97 5.40 -13.68
C THR A 53 16.25 5.68 -12.91
N SER A 54 16.15 6.30 -11.73
CA SER A 54 17.28 6.73 -10.92
C SER A 54 17.04 6.46 -9.44
N LYS A 55 18.14 6.33 -8.67
CA LYS A 55 18.09 6.18 -7.21
C LYS A 55 17.32 7.32 -6.52
N LYS A 56 17.40 8.54 -7.06
CA LYS A 56 16.68 9.71 -6.54
C LYS A 56 15.15 9.52 -6.61
N ALA A 57 14.63 8.95 -7.69
CA ALA A 57 13.20 8.70 -7.84
C ALA A 57 12.68 7.75 -6.74
N LYS A 58 13.46 6.70 -6.42
CA LYS A 58 13.17 5.75 -5.34
C LYS A 58 13.08 6.42 -3.97
N GLU A 59 14.03 7.30 -3.64
CA GLU A 59 14.04 8.03 -2.37
C GLU A 59 12.84 8.99 -2.23
N GLU A 60 12.56 9.77 -3.27
CA GLU A 60 11.39 10.67 -3.32
C GLU A 60 10.07 9.89 -3.20
N ALA A 61 9.93 8.81 -3.96
CA ALA A 61 8.75 7.96 -3.92
C ALA A 61 8.55 7.34 -2.54
N SER A 62 9.61 6.79 -1.95
CA SER A 62 9.56 6.19 -0.62
C SER A 62 9.02 7.16 0.43
N LEU A 63 9.54 8.40 0.44
CA LEU A 63 9.12 9.41 1.40
C LEU A 63 7.66 9.84 1.18
N ILE A 64 7.27 10.14 -0.07
CA ILE A 64 5.91 10.58 -0.40
C ILE A 64 4.90 9.48 -0.05
N ALA A 65 5.16 8.24 -0.44
CA ALA A 65 4.23 7.14 -0.20
C ALA A 65 4.08 6.83 1.29
N THR A 66 5.19 6.82 2.03
CA THR A 66 5.19 6.62 3.48
C THR A 66 4.37 7.71 4.17
N TYR A 67 4.49 8.97 3.72
CA TYR A 67 3.67 10.06 4.23
C TYR A 67 2.18 9.89 3.90
N LEU A 68 1.86 9.50 2.66
CA LEU A 68 0.48 9.34 2.20
C LEU A 68 -0.26 8.20 2.92
N LEU A 69 0.45 7.10 3.22
CA LEU A 69 -0.09 5.92 3.91
C LEU A 69 -0.08 6.04 5.45
N ALA A 70 0.62 7.04 6.01
CA ALA A 70 0.70 7.23 7.45
C ALA A 70 -0.61 7.75 8.05
N PRO A 71 -1.04 7.23 9.22
CA PRO A 71 -2.14 7.80 9.99
C PRO A 71 -1.97 9.31 10.20
N PRO A 72 -3.06 10.11 10.15
CA PRO A 72 -2.98 11.58 10.25
C PRO A 72 -2.16 12.10 11.43
N TYR A 73 -2.32 11.48 12.61
CA TYR A 73 -1.62 11.91 13.83
C TYR A 73 -0.12 11.62 13.83
N LEU A 74 0.37 10.70 12.98
CA LEU A 74 1.79 10.42 12.84
C LEU A 74 2.49 11.34 11.83
N LYS A 75 1.73 12.08 11.00
CA LYS A 75 2.29 12.96 9.95
C LYS A 75 3.14 14.09 10.53
N LYS A 76 2.93 14.47 11.79
CA LYS A 76 3.76 15.47 12.51
C LYS A 76 5.21 15.04 12.75
N TYR A 77 5.52 13.75 12.63
CA TYR A 77 6.87 13.22 12.82
C TYR A 77 7.69 13.17 11.52
N PHE A 78 7.09 13.54 10.38
CA PHE A 78 7.80 13.59 9.10
C PHE A 78 8.63 14.87 9.00
N PRO A 79 9.77 14.83 8.29
CA PRO A 79 10.62 15.99 8.13
C PRO A 79 9.89 17.11 7.37
N HIS A 80 10.16 18.35 7.74
CA HIS A 80 9.77 19.52 6.95
C HIS A 80 10.65 19.60 5.70
N THR A 81 10.15 19.11 4.57
CA THR A 81 10.88 19.10 3.29
C THR A 81 10.00 19.58 2.14
N SER A 82 10.63 20.19 1.13
CA SER A 82 9.97 20.60 -0.11
C SER A 82 9.37 19.42 -0.88
N LEU A 83 9.88 18.19 -0.68
CA LEU A 83 9.34 16.96 -1.28
C LEU A 83 7.90 16.68 -0.86
N LEU A 84 7.49 17.12 0.33
CA LEU A 84 6.14 16.90 0.87
C LEU A 84 5.22 18.11 0.68
N ARG A 85 5.66 19.18 0.00
CA ARG A 85 4.88 20.42 -0.19
C ARG A 85 3.49 20.18 -0.79
N TYR A 86 3.36 19.21 -1.70
CA TYR A 86 2.15 19.00 -2.48
C TYR A 86 1.28 17.84 -1.97
N VAL A 87 1.60 17.23 -0.83
CA VAL A 87 0.78 16.14 -0.27
C VAL A 87 -0.63 16.59 0.10
N GLY A 88 -0.84 17.89 0.33
CA GLY A 88 -2.17 18.45 0.60
C GLY A 88 -3.14 18.41 -0.58
N VAL A 89 -2.66 18.30 -1.82
CA VAL A 89 -3.52 18.13 -3.00
C VAL A 89 -3.79 16.65 -3.32
N ALA A 90 -3.14 15.72 -2.62
CA ALA A 90 -3.33 14.30 -2.84
C ALA A 90 -4.73 13.86 -2.37
N PRO A 91 -5.42 13.01 -3.15
CA PRO A 91 -6.70 12.47 -2.74
C PRO A 91 -6.56 11.61 -1.46
N PRO A 92 -7.54 11.65 -0.53
CA PRO A 92 -7.37 11.14 0.83
C PRO A 92 -7.38 9.61 0.91
N ILE A 93 -6.28 8.98 1.33
CA ILE A 93 -6.26 7.54 1.60
C ILE A 93 -6.95 7.29 2.95
N LYS A 94 -8.18 6.77 2.95
CA LYS A 94 -8.96 6.46 4.17
C LYS A 94 -8.98 4.96 4.45
N THR A 95 -7.82 4.35 4.73
CA THR A 95 -7.75 2.96 5.20
C THR A 95 -8.16 2.88 6.69
N PRO A 96 -8.39 1.69 7.28
CA PRO A 96 -8.68 1.54 8.72
C PRO A 96 -7.71 2.32 9.63
N LEU A 97 -6.44 2.42 9.23
CA LEU A 97 -5.40 3.15 9.95
C LEU A 97 -5.62 4.68 9.98
N HIS A 98 -6.43 5.22 9.07
CA HIS A 98 -6.70 6.66 8.94
C HIS A 98 -8.02 7.08 9.60
N THR A 99 -8.94 6.14 9.77
CA THR A 99 -10.23 6.34 10.44
C THR A 99 -10.11 5.99 11.91
N VAL A 100 -9.41 6.84 12.66
CA VAL A 100 -9.19 6.66 14.10
C VAL A 100 -10.03 7.65 14.91
N SER A 101 -10.58 7.20 16.03
CA SER A 101 -11.24 8.07 17.01
C SER A 101 -10.25 8.99 17.75
N ASP A 102 -10.75 10.07 18.32
CA ASP A 102 -9.95 11.07 19.03
C ASP A 102 -9.85 10.83 20.55
N ASN A 103 -10.56 9.81 21.06
CA ASN A 103 -10.62 9.50 22.48
C ASN A 103 -10.43 7.99 22.77
N PRO A 104 -9.83 7.62 23.91
CA PRO A 104 -9.52 6.23 24.23
C PRO A 104 -10.75 5.31 24.36
N GLU A 105 -11.88 5.81 24.87
CA GLU A 105 -13.08 4.98 25.10
C GLU A 105 -13.65 4.48 23.76
N SER A 106 -13.75 5.36 22.76
CA SER A 106 -14.19 4.98 21.41
C SER A 106 -13.21 4.02 20.74
N ALA A 107 -11.91 4.20 21.00
CA ALA A 107 -10.85 3.37 20.45
C ALA A 107 -10.82 1.94 21.00
N LEU A 108 -11.54 1.63 22.09
CA LEU A 108 -11.69 0.25 22.58
C LEU A 108 -12.34 -0.69 21.55
N SER A 109 -13.19 -0.13 20.68
CA SER A 109 -13.89 -0.85 19.61
C SER A 109 -13.05 -1.00 18.34
N GLU A 110 -11.92 -0.30 18.25
CA GLU A 110 -11.08 -0.33 17.05
C GLU A 110 -10.26 -1.62 16.98
N PRO A 111 -10.13 -2.23 15.79
CA PRO A 111 -9.39 -3.47 15.66
C PRO A 111 -7.88 -3.26 15.82
N LEU A 112 -7.34 -2.09 15.49
CA LEU A 112 -5.93 -1.77 15.71
C LEU A 112 -5.62 -0.28 15.52
N ARG A 113 -4.49 0.14 16.08
CA ARG A 113 -3.82 1.42 15.83
C ARG A 113 -2.32 1.23 15.62
N VAL A 114 -1.68 2.24 15.04
CA VAL A 114 -0.22 2.35 15.03
C VAL A 114 0.18 3.38 16.08
N GLY A 115 0.96 2.98 17.08
CA GLY A 115 1.58 3.88 18.03
C GLY A 115 3.03 4.16 17.67
N ARG A 116 3.49 5.41 17.84
CA ARG A 116 4.90 5.75 17.79
C ARG A 116 5.46 5.86 19.20
N VAL A 117 6.53 5.14 19.51
CA VAL A 117 7.21 5.23 20.80
C VAL A 117 7.78 6.63 20.98
N VAL A 118 7.36 7.33 22.05
CA VAL A 118 7.86 8.68 22.39
C VAL A 118 8.88 8.64 23.52
N SER A 119 8.75 7.71 24.45
CA SER A 119 9.72 7.44 25.52
C SER A 119 9.59 5.98 25.97
N CYS A 120 10.67 5.43 26.52
CA CYS A 120 10.70 4.10 27.10
C CYS A 120 11.61 4.08 28.33
N ASP A 121 11.12 3.44 29.38
CA ASP A 121 11.91 3.01 30.53
C ASP A 121 12.17 1.49 30.46
N GLU A 122 12.69 0.88 31.53
CA GLU A 122 13.02 -0.56 31.55
C GLU A 122 11.81 -1.50 31.41
N ARG A 123 10.59 -1.04 31.69
CA ARG A 123 9.38 -1.89 31.67
C ARG A 123 8.22 -1.31 30.87
N VAL A 124 8.16 0.01 30.70
CA VAL A 124 7.01 0.70 30.12
C VAL A 124 7.48 1.67 29.06
N CYS A 125 6.79 1.68 27.93
CA CYS A 125 6.95 2.67 26.88
C CYS A 125 5.68 3.52 26.77
N LEU A 126 5.85 4.82 26.57
CA LEU A 126 4.75 5.71 26.20
C LEU A 126 4.70 5.82 24.68
N LEU A 127 3.52 5.62 24.10
CA LEU A 127 3.32 5.68 22.66
C LEU A 127 2.29 6.76 22.32
N ASP A 128 2.63 7.57 21.32
CA ASP A 128 1.66 8.43 20.65
C ASP A 128 0.81 7.59 19.69
N VAL A 129 -0.48 7.48 20.02
CA VAL A 129 -1.51 6.76 19.25
C VAL A 129 -2.59 7.72 18.74
N GLY A 130 -2.32 9.03 18.71
CA GLY A 130 -3.24 10.04 18.19
C GLY A 130 -4.20 10.64 19.20
N PHE A 131 -3.96 10.46 20.50
CA PHE A 131 -4.69 11.12 21.58
C PHE A 131 -3.93 12.34 22.10
N LYS A 132 -4.58 13.14 22.95
CA LYS A 132 -3.95 14.31 23.61
C LYS A 132 -2.71 13.92 24.42
N THR A 133 -2.75 12.76 25.08
CA THR A 133 -1.66 12.23 25.90
C THR A 133 -1.24 10.84 25.40
N PRO A 134 0.07 10.55 25.32
CA PRO A 134 0.56 9.20 25.05
C PRO A 134 -0.01 8.17 26.03
N LEU A 135 -0.21 6.95 25.55
CA LEU A 135 -0.68 5.84 26.39
C LEU A 135 0.45 4.84 26.70
N PRO A 136 0.44 4.21 27.88
CA PRO A 136 1.48 3.27 28.28
C PRO A 136 1.31 1.90 27.64
N LEU A 137 2.42 1.28 27.26
CA LEU A 137 2.56 -0.10 26.81
C LEU A 137 3.58 -0.81 27.71
N ILE A 138 3.21 -1.94 28.32
CA ILE A 138 4.17 -2.81 29.02
C ILE A 138 4.99 -3.55 27.96
N GLN A 139 6.30 -3.34 27.96
CA GLN A 139 7.17 -3.88 26.92
C GLN A 139 7.46 -5.36 27.17
N LYS A 140 7.17 -6.21 26.17
CA LYS A 140 7.58 -7.63 26.16
C LYS A 140 8.92 -7.84 25.48
N LYS A 141 9.36 -6.84 24.73
CA LYS A 141 10.62 -6.77 23.99
C LYS A 141 11.15 -5.35 24.07
N LYS A 142 12.43 -5.15 23.76
CA LYS A 142 13.05 -3.83 23.78
C LYS A 142 12.55 -3.00 22.60
N PHE A 143 11.99 -1.83 22.89
CA PHE A 143 11.64 -0.82 21.90
C PHE A 143 12.60 0.37 21.99
N SER A 144 12.78 1.06 20.85
CA SER A 144 13.52 2.31 20.75
C SER A 144 12.56 3.49 20.51
N VAL A 145 12.96 4.68 20.96
CA VAL A 145 12.22 5.91 20.66
C VAL A 145 12.10 6.06 19.14
N GLY A 146 10.89 6.27 18.67
CA GLY A 146 10.56 6.37 17.25
C GLY A 146 10.12 5.07 16.58
N ASP A 147 10.16 3.93 17.28
CA ASP A 147 9.60 2.68 16.77
C ASP A 147 8.09 2.83 16.53
N LEU A 148 7.59 2.19 15.46
CA LEU A 148 6.17 2.07 15.18
C LEU A 148 5.66 0.69 15.62
N VAL A 149 4.60 0.68 16.41
CA VAL A 149 4.06 -0.53 17.03
C VAL A 149 2.57 -0.63 16.77
N TYR A 150 2.12 -1.79 16.31
CA TYR A 150 0.68 -2.07 16.21
C TYR A 150 0.12 -2.40 17.58
N VAL A 151 -0.96 -1.71 17.96
CA VAL A 151 -1.53 -1.78 19.31
C VAL A 151 -3.05 -1.80 19.29
N LYS A 152 -3.65 -2.33 20.36
CA LYS A 152 -5.05 -2.13 20.74
C LYS A 152 -5.13 -1.29 22.01
N VAL A 153 -6.11 -0.40 22.08
CA VAL A 153 -6.44 0.30 23.32
C VAL A 153 -7.19 -0.68 24.24
N VAL A 154 -6.82 -0.72 25.51
CA VAL A 154 -7.46 -1.56 26.52
C VAL A 154 -7.81 -0.72 27.75
N LYS A 155 -8.96 -1.03 28.37
CA LYS A 155 -9.40 -0.39 29.61
C LYS A 155 -8.72 -1.05 30.80
N THR A 156 -8.21 -0.23 31.71
CA THR A 156 -7.68 -0.63 33.01
C THR A 156 -8.60 -0.10 34.11
N ARG A 157 -8.33 -0.40 35.39
CA ARG A 157 -9.21 0.00 36.51
C ARG A 157 -9.58 1.49 36.47
N ASN A 158 -8.61 2.38 36.26
CA ASN A 158 -8.81 3.83 36.32
C ASN A 158 -8.30 4.60 35.08
N SER A 159 -7.86 3.91 34.02
CA SER A 159 -7.24 4.55 32.84
C SER A 159 -7.26 3.63 31.61
N TYR A 160 -6.57 4.03 30.54
CA TYR A 160 -6.36 3.26 29.33
C TYR A 160 -4.89 2.92 29.15
N ALA A 161 -4.64 1.76 28.59
CA ALA A 161 -3.30 1.30 28.24
C ALA A 161 -3.31 0.72 26.82
N LEU A 162 -2.13 0.35 26.34
CA LEU A 162 -1.94 -0.29 25.05
C LEU A 162 -1.55 -1.75 25.23
N ARG A 163 -2.04 -2.58 24.32
CA ARG A 163 -1.59 -3.96 24.16
C ARG A 163 -0.98 -4.11 22.78
N GLU A 164 0.28 -4.53 22.72
CA GLU A 164 0.95 -4.90 21.48
C GLU A 164 0.18 -6.04 20.79
N ILE A 165 0.02 -5.91 19.48
CA ILE A 165 -0.56 -6.93 18.62
C ILE A 165 0.33 -7.15 17.40
N GLU A 166 0.30 -8.36 16.88
CA GLU A 166 0.89 -8.65 15.58
C GLU A 166 -0.17 -8.37 14.50
N ALA A 167 0.08 -7.38 13.65
CA ALA A 167 -0.84 -6.93 12.60
C ALA A 167 -1.44 -8.07 11.75
N LYS A 168 -0.64 -9.11 11.44
CA LYS A 168 -1.06 -10.27 10.66
C LYS A 168 -2.22 -11.06 11.28
N HIS A 169 -2.49 -10.90 12.57
CA HIS A 169 -3.58 -11.62 13.27
C HIS A 169 -4.93 -10.89 13.21
N GLU A 170 -4.94 -9.59 12.97
CA GLU A 170 -6.15 -8.77 13.13
C GLU A 170 -7.08 -8.79 11.91
N LEU A 171 -6.74 -9.51 10.84
CA LEU A 171 -7.58 -9.58 9.64
C LEU A 171 -8.04 -8.21 9.17
N VAL A 172 -7.18 -7.19 9.27
CA VAL A 172 -7.45 -5.82 8.81
C VAL A 172 -6.47 -5.44 7.72
N TYR A 173 -6.98 -4.77 6.69
CA TYR A 173 -6.14 -4.24 5.61
C TYR A 173 -5.41 -2.97 6.05
N LEU A 174 -4.08 -3.00 6.05
CA LEU A 174 -3.23 -1.89 6.52
C LEU A 174 -2.80 -0.92 5.40
N GLY A 175 -3.17 -1.18 4.16
CA GLY A 175 -2.54 -0.56 3.00
C GLY A 175 -1.52 -1.51 2.34
N PRO A 176 -1.05 -1.19 1.13
CA PRO A 176 -0.10 -2.02 0.43
C PRO A 176 1.29 -1.88 1.08
N GLN A 177 2.00 -3.00 1.21
CA GLN A 177 3.43 -2.94 1.47
C GLN A 177 4.14 -2.39 0.23
N LEU A 178 5.03 -1.41 0.42
CA LEU A 178 5.85 -0.88 -0.67
C LEU A 178 7.18 -1.61 -0.70
N VAL A 179 7.54 -2.11 -1.88
CA VAL A 179 8.83 -2.76 -2.12
C VAL A 179 9.44 -2.18 -3.38
N PHE A 180 10.65 -1.63 -3.25
CA PHE A 180 11.39 -1.13 -4.40
C PHE A 180 12.33 -2.21 -4.90
N LEU A 181 12.28 -2.48 -6.20
CA LEU A 181 13.07 -3.51 -6.85
C LEU A 181 14.04 -2.87 -7.83
N ASP A 182 15.30 -3.28 -7.79
CA ASP A 182 16.28 -2.86 -8.79
C ASP A 182 16.40 -3.92 -9.91
N ARG A 183 16.06 -5.19 -9.63
CA ARG A 183 16.00 -6.26 -10.64
C ARG A 183 14.70 -7.05 -10.54
N VAL A 184 14.16 -7.44 -11.69
CA VAL A 184 12.96 -8.29 -11.76
C VAL A 184 13.21 -9.67 -11.16
N SER A 185 14.44 -10.18 -11.24
CA SER A 185 14.87 -11.44 -10.62
C SER A 185 14.68 -11.49 -9.10
N ASP A 186 14.57 -10.32 -8.45
CA ASP A 186 14.38 -10.22 -7.01
C ASP A 186 12.93 -10.55 -6.62
N LEU A 187 12.01 -10.60 -7.60
CA LEU A 187 10.68 -11.16 -7.42
C LEU A 187 10.78 -12.68 -7.31
N ARG A 188 10.16 -13.25 -6.27
CA ARG A 188 9.88 -14.69 -6.19
C ARG A 188 8.70 -15.07 -7.09
N ALA A 189 8.81 -14.75 -8.37
CA ALA A 189 7.70 -14.82 -9.34
C ALA A 189 7.13 -16.25 -9.50
N LYS A 190 7.93 -17.29 -9.23
CA LYS A 190 7.52 -18.70 -9.32
C LYS A 190 6.37 -19.07 -8.37
N ASP A 191 6.18 -18.31 -7.28
CA ASP A 191 5.15 -18.58 -6.28
C ASP A 191 3.78 -17.95 -6.65
N PHE A 192 3.70 -17.28 -7.81
CA PHE A 192 2.55 -16.46 -8.21
C PHE A 192 2.06 -16.77 -9.61
N VAL A 193 0.77 -16.52 -9.83
CA VAL A 193 0.20 -16.35 -11.16
C VAL A 193 0.64 -14.99 -11.68
N LEU A 194 1.27 -14.97 -12.85
CA LEU A 194 1.80 -13.75 -13.45
C LEU A 194 0.82 -13.27 -14.51
N VAL A 195 0.25 -12.09 -14.27
CA VAL A 195 -0.74 -11.45 -15.14
C VAL A 195 -0.14 -10.19 -15.72
N GLU A 196 -0.06 -10.10 -17.03
CA GLU A 196 0.28 -8.89 -17.77
C GLU A 196 -1.02 -8.17 -18.17
N LEU A 197 -1.15 -6.90 -17.79
CA LEU A 197 -2.19 -6.02 -18.35
C LEU A 197 -1.65 -5.38 -19.62
N THR A 198 -2.24 -5.72 -20.76
CA THR A 198 -1.80 -5.21 -22.07
C THR A 198 -2.96 -5.21 -23.06
N ARG A 199 -2.94 -4.25 -23.99
CA ARG A 199 -3.90 -4.16 -25.09
C ARG A 199 -3.85 -5.37 -26.02
N LYS A 200 -2.69 -6.05 -26.10
CA LYS A 200 -2.48 -7.25 -26.93
C LYS A 200 -2.96 -8.55 -26.25
N GLY A 201 -3.53 -8.44 -25.05
CA GLY A 201 -4.01 -9.58 -24.27
C GLY A 201 -5.37 -10.08 -24.73
N GLU A 202 -5.82 -11.17 -24.14
CA GLU A 202 -7.17 -11.68 -24.35
C GLU A 202 -8.19 -10.89 -23.53
N ASP A 203 -9.39 -10.71 -24.08
CA ASP A 203 -10.47 -9.98 -23.42
C ASP A 203 -10.84 -10.64 -22.08
N PHE A 204 -10.81 -9.85 -20.99
CA PHE A 204 -11.07 -10.37 -19.64
C PHE A 204 -12.33 -11.24 -19.49
N PRO A 205 -13.50 -10.92 -20.10
CA PRO A 205 -14.69 -11.76 -19.97
C PRO A 205 -14.46 -13.23 -20.37
N LYS A 206 -13.61 -13.48 -21.37
CA LYS A 206 -13.29 -14.84 -21.84
C LYS A 206 -12.37 -15.59 -20.86
N LEU A 207 -11.44 -14.87 -20.23
CA LEU A 207 -10.47 -15.41 -19.28
C LEU A 207 -11.00 -15.55 -17.84
N SER A 208 -12.08 -14.86 -17.49
CA SER A 208 -12.58 -14.79 -16.12
C SER A 208 -12.81 -16.17 -15.47
N GLN A 209 -13.23 -17.16 -16.25
CA GLN A 209 -13.47 -18.53 -15.78
C GLN A 209 -12.21 -19.39 -15.65
N SER A 210 -11.13 -19.05 -16.36
CA SER A 210 -9.89 -19.84 -16.42
C SER A 210 -8.81 -19.34 -15.45
N LEU A 211 -8.97 -18.15 -14.89
CA LEU A 211 -8.03 -17.57 -13.93
C LEU A 211 -8.10 -18.32 -12.58
N PRO A 212 -6.99 -18.88 -12.08
CA PRO A 212 -6.99 -19.59 -10.81
C PRO A 212 -7.08 -18.62 -9.62
N ARG A 213 -7.76 -19.04 -8.55
CA ARG A 213 -7.74 -18.34 -7.25
C ARG A 213 -6.43 -18.63 -6.51
N LYS A 214 -5.34 -18.03 -6.97
CA LYS A 214 -4.00 -18.12 -6.38
C LYS A 214 -3.40 -16.73 -6.21
N ASN A 215 -2.30 -16.64 -5.46
CA ASN A 215 -1.57 -15.38 -5.33
C ASN A 215 -1.15 -14.89 -6.71
N THR A 216 -1.49 -13.64 -7.02
CA THR A 216 -1.36 -13.06 -8.35
C THR A 216 -0.45 -11.85 -8.31
N LEU A 217 0.51 -11.78 -9.24
CA LEU A 217 1.27 -10.58 -9.55
C LEU A 217 0.73 -9.97 -10.83
N VAL A 218 0.18 -8.77 -10.72
CA VAL A 218 -0.34 -7.99 -11.84
C VAL A 218 0.74 -7.00 -12.29
N PHE A 219 1.19 -7.11 -13.52
CA PHE A 219 2.23 -6.26 -14.09
C PHE A 219 1.61 -5.21 -15.00
N LEU A 220 2.08 -3.98 -14.83
CA LEU A 220 1.70 -2.84 -15.67
C LEU A 220 2.90 -2.31 -16.45
N GLY A 221 2.62 -1.91 -17.68
CA GLY A 221 3.59 -1.26 -18.55
C GLY A 221 3.75 0.22 -18.23
N SER A 222 4.68 0.84 -18.96
CA SER A 222 4.69 2.29 -19.10
C SER A 222 3.74 2.71 -20.23
N GLN A 223 3.70 4.00 -20.56
CA GLN A 223 2.92 4.47 -21.71
C GLN A 223 3.49 3.95 -23.05
N GLU A 224 4.78 3.65 -23.09
CA GLU A 224 5.50 3.31 -24.32
C GLU A 224 5.83 1.82 -24.45
N LYS A 225 5.87 1.09 -23.32
CA LYS A 225 6.35 -0.29 -23.27
C LYS A 225 5.40 -1.18 -22.50
N ASP A 226 5.02 -2.30 -23.12
CA ASP A 226 4.26 -3.36 -22.46
C ASP A 226 5.11 -4.05 -21.35
N PRO A 227 4.48 -4.68 -20.34
CA PRO A 227 5.19 -5.45 -19.32
C PRO A 227 6.18 -6.48 -19.88
N SER A 228 5.83 -7.15 -20.98
CA SER A 228 6.68 -8.14 -21.64
C SER A 228 7.98 -7.56 -22.18
N GLU A 229 7.98 -6.29 -22.58
CA GLU A 229 9.18 -5.57 -23.03
C GLU A 229 10.03 -5.08 -21.86
N LEU A 230 9.39 -4.72 -20.74
CA LEU A 230 10.07 -4.17 -19.56
C LEU A 230 10.69 -5.23 -18.66
N TYR A 231 9.98 -6.34 -18.46
CA TYR A 231 10.32 -7.29 -17.41
C TYR A 231 10.98 -8.57 -17.92
N ASN A 232 10.91 -8.85 -19.22
CA ASN A 232 11.42 -10.08 -19.85
C ASN A 232 10.97 -11.34 -19.09
N LEU A 233 9.69 -11.39 -18.72
CA LEU A 233 9.06 -12.51 -18.01
C LEU A 233 8.07 -13.24 -18.92
N ASN A 234 7.95 -14.55 -18.71
CA ASN A 234 6.88 -15.34 -19.29
C ASN A 234 5.63 -15.20 -18.42
N PHE A 235 4.67 -14.41 -18.90
CA PHE A 235 3.38 -14.25 -18.22
C PHE A 235 2.48 -15.45 -18.46
N HIS A 236 1.78 -15.88 -17.41
CA HIS A 236 0.81 -16.96 -17.49
C HIS A 236 -0.46 -16.49 -18.21
N TYR A 237 -0.86 -15.23 -17.98
CA TYR A 237 -2.02 -14.62 -18.59
C TYR A 237 -1.68 -13.21 -19.08
N LYS A 238 -2.17 -12.86 -20.26
CA LYS A 238 -2.13 -11.51 -20.82
C LYS A 238 -3.55 -11.04 -21.00
N ILE A 239 -3.93 -9.97 -20.31
CA ILE A 239 -5.32 -9.55 -20.20
C ILE A 239 -5.48 -8.17 -20.83
N ASN A 240 -6.37 -8.08 -21.81
CA ASN A 240 -6.94 -6.82 -22.25
C ASN A 240 -8.12 -6.45 -21.35
N VAL A 241 -7.94 -5.40 -20.57
CA VAL A 241 -8.93 -4.91 -19.59
C VAL A 241 -9.95 -3.94 -20.19
N ILE A 242 -9.69 -3.39 -21.37
CA ILE A 242 -10.61 -2.47 -22.07
C ILE A 242 -10.66 -2.84 -23.57
N PRO A 243 -11.40 -3.89 -23.95
CA PRO A 243 -11.64 -4.20 -25.34
C PRO A 243 -12.30 -3.02 -26.05
N LYS A 244 -11.85 -2.70 -27.28
CA LYS A 244 -12.36 -1.58 -28.08
C LYS A 244 -12.31 -0.23 -27.35
N GLN A 245 -11.22 0.04 -26.61
CA GLN A 245 -10.97 1.33 -25.97
C GLN A 245 -11.20 2.51 -26.93
N GLY A 246 -11.87 3.55 -26.45
CA GLY A 246 -12.18 4.76 -27.24
C GLY A 246 -11.04 5.78 -27.33
N VAL A 247 -9.89 5.48 -26.72
CA VAL A 247 -8.67 6.30 -26.74
C VAL A 247 -7.53 5.48 -27.33
N GLU A 248 -6.50 6.12 -27.86
CA GLU A 248 -5.34 5.41 -28.42
C GLU A 248 -4.53 4.69 -27.34
N THR A 249 -4.34 5.35 -26.20
CA THR A 249 -3.57 4.86 -25.05
C THR A 249 -4.38 4.97 -23.76
N VAL A 250 -4.31 3.93 -22.94
CA VAL A 250 -4.85 3.91 -21.57
C VAL A 250 -3.66 4.07 -20.64
N ARG A 251 -3.72 5.03 -19.73
CA ARG A 251 -2.60 5.28 -18.82
C ARG A 251 -2.51 4.17 -17.77
N SER A 252 -1.31 3.91 -17.26
CA SER A 252 -1.09 2.82 -16.29
C SER A 252 -1.93 2.95 -15.02
N GLU A 253 -2.18 4.16 -14.52
CA GLU A 253 -3.07 4.44 -13.39
C GLU A 253 -4.55 4.09 -13.66
N GLU A 254 -5.01 4.31 -14.89
CA GLU A 254 -6.36 3.96 -15.36
C GLU A 254 -6.47 2.44 -15.54
N ALA A 255 -5.49 1.83 -16.23
CA ALA A 255 -5.40 0.40 -16.44
C ALA A 255 -5.29 -0.36 -15.10
N LEU A 256 -4.59 0.18 -14.12
CA LEU A 256 -4.48 -0.38 -12.76
C LEU A 256 -5.85 -0.43 -12.09
N LEU A 257 -6.57 0.70 -12.08
CA LEU A 257 -7.88 0.79 -11.44
C LEU A 257 -8.85 -0.21 -12.06
N ILE A 258 -8.91 -0.27 -13.39
CA ILE A 258 -9.81 -1.14 -14.13
C ILE A 258 -9.40 -2.61 -13.96
N GLY A 259 -8.12 -2.93 -14.15
CA GLY A 259 -7.62 -4.28 -14.01
C GLY A 259 -7.81 -4.85 -12.60
N LEU A 260 -7.57 -4.05 -11.56
CA LEU A 260 -7.85 -4.47 -10.19
C LEU A 260 -9.35 -4.67 -9.94
N SER A 261 -10.23 -3.85 -10.52
CA SER A 261 -11.69 -4.04 -10.43
C SER A 261 -12.15 -5.35 -11.05
N LEU A 262 -11.53 -5.76 -12.15
CA LEU A 262 -11.83 -7.01 -12.82
C LEU A 262 -11.25 -8.22 -12.08
N LEU A 263 -10.11 -8.06 -11.41
CA LEU A 263 -9.46 -9.16 -10.68
C LEU A 263 -9.90 -9.26 -9.21
N SER A 264 -10.65 -8.29 -8.68
CA SER A 264 -10.97 -8.22 -7.26
C SER A 264 -11.85 -9.35 -6.74
N TRP A 265 -12.55 -10.08 -7.61
CA TRP A 265 -13.31 -11.30 -7.23
C TRP A 265 -12.39 -12.39 -6.64
N GLN A 266 -11.09 -12.35 -6.90
CA GLN A 266 -10.10 -13.25 -6.28
C GLN A 266 -9.89 -12.95 -4.78
N LEU A 267 -10.31 -11.77 -4.32
CA LEU A 267 -10.17 -11.29 -2.95
C LEU A 267 -11.39 -11.61 -2.07
N GLU A 268 -12.33 -12.41 -2.59
CA GLU A 268 -13.46 -13.01 -1.88
C GLU A 268 -13.12 -14.43 -1.40
#